data_AF-A0A2R5EPW4-F1
#
_entry.id   AF-A0A2R5EPW4-F1
#
_cell.length_a   1.000
_cell.length_b   1.000
_cell.length_c   1.000
_cell.angle_alpha   90.00
_cell.angle_beta   90.00
_cell.angle_gamma   90.00
#
_symmetry.space_group_name_H-M   'P 1'
#
loop_
_entity.id
_entity.type
_entity.pdbx_description
1 polymer ?
#
loop_
_entity_poly.entity_id
_entity_poly.type
_entity_poly.pdbx_seq_one_letter_code
_entity_poly.pdbx_strand_id
1 'polypeptide(L)' 'MADNELSVMIEELCISKAEEFRLIGYEHVTGKDVWECVSAGYAKNGQPELHRLVNDILSLKVTQFMNHLTISAYKGTSF' A
#
# COMPACT_ATOMS: atom_id res chain seq x y z
N MET A 1 12.46 -13.27 15.05
CA MET A 1 13.53 -12.71 14.21
C MET A 1 13.09 -12.63 12.76
N ALA A 2 12.79 -13.76 12.09
CA ALA A 2 12.32 -13.76 10.70
C ALA A 2 11.06 -12.91 10.41
N ASP A 3 10.08 -12.90 11.31
CA ASP A 3 8.84 -12.12 11.15
C ASP A 3 9.07 -10.59 11.18
N ASN A 4 10.07 -10.16 11.94
CA ASN A 4 10.47 -8.75 12.02
C ASN A 4 11.21 -8.30 10.75
N GLU A 5 12.10 -9.15 10.23
CA GLU A 5 12.80 -8.89 8.97
C GLU A 5 11.83 -8.78 7.80
N LEU A 6 10.80 -9.63 7.78
CA LEU A 6 9.77 -9.59 6.75
C LEU A 6 8.96 -8.29 6.78
N SER A 7 8.58 -7.85 7.98
CA SER A 7 7.83 -6.60 8.16
C SER A 7 8.61 -5.39 7.65
N VAL A 8 9.92 -5.35 7.90
CA VAL A 8 10.82 -4.30 7.40
C VAL A 8 10.89 -4.31 5.87
N MET A 9 11.06 -5.47 5.24
CA MET A 9 11.11 -5.55 3.77
C MET A 9 9.81 -5.07 3.11
N ILE A 10 8.66 -5.37 3.71
CA ILE A 10 7.36 -4.90 3.23
C ILE A 10 7.23 -3.39 3.38
N GLU A 11 7.68 -2.83 4.51
CA GLU A 11 7.72 -1.38 4.71
C GLU A 11 8.59 -0.68 3.66
N GLU A 12 9.78 -1.21 3.38
CA GLU A 12 10.68 -0.67 2.35
C GLU A 12 10.06 -0.71 0.95
N LEU A 13 9.36 -1.80 0.59
CA LEU A 13 8.65 -1.91 -0.68
C LEU A 13 7.52 -0.86 -0.79
N CYS A 14 6.77 -0.64 0.28
CA CYS A 14 5.73 0.37 0.33
C CYS A 14 6.30 1.79 0.19
N ILE A 15 7.43 2.08 0.85
CA ILE A 15 8.14 3.37 0.70
C ILE A 15 8.59 3.57 -0.74
N SER A 16 9.25 2.57 -1.34
CA SER A 16 9.71 2.65 -2.73
C SER A 16 8.56 2.89 -3.72
N LYS A 17 7.41 2.24 -3.51
CA LYS A 17 6.21 2.47 -4.32
C LYS A 17 5.62 3.87 -4.12
N ALA A 18 5.64 4.39 -2.89
CA ALA A 18 5.21 5.76 -2.61
C ALA A 18 6.12 6.79 -3.32
N GLU A 19 7.43 6.56 -3.34
CA GLU A 19 8.37 7.39 -4.10
C GLU A 19 8.09 7.35 -5.60
N GLU A 20 7.79 6.18 -6.17
CA GLU A 20 7.33 6.05 -7.57
C GLU A 20 6.09 6.92 -7.85
N PHE A 21 5.11 6.92 -6.95
CA PHE A 21 3.91 7.76 -7.09
C PHE A 21 4.22 9.26 -6.96
N ARG A 22 5.14 9.64 -6.06
CA ARG A 22 5.61 11.04 -5.96
C ARG A 22 6.26 11.51 -7.25
N LEU A 23 7.08 10.67 -7.88
CA LEU A 23 7.76 11.00 -9.15
C LEU A 23 6.78 11.31 -10.29
N ILE A 24 5.57 10.78 -10.25
CA ILE A 24 4.52 11.04 -11.25
C ILE A 24 3.49 12.10 -10.79
N GLY A 25 3.79 12.84 -9.72
CA GLY A 25 3.02 14.02 -9.28
C GLY A 25 2.14 13.83 -8.04
N TYR A 26 2.24 12.71 -7.33
CA TYR A 26 1.49 12.48 -6.09
C TYR A 26 2.38 12.77 -4.86
N GLU A 27 2.68 14.05 -4.65
CA GLU A 27 3.74 14.52 -3.74
C GLU A 27 3.57 14.10 -2.27
N HIS A 28 2.34 13.88 -1.81
CA HIS A 28 2.04 13.61 -0.41
C HIS A 28 1.84 12.12 -0.07
N VAL A 29 2.04 11.21 -1.02
CA VAL A 29 1.85 9.77 -0.77
C VAL A 29 2.92 9.24 0.17
N THR A 30 2.54 8.46 1.17
CA THR A 30 3.45 7.78 2.12
C THR A 30 3.41 6.26 1.94
N GLY A 31 4.45 5.57 2.43
CA GLY A 31 4.46 4.10 2.43
C GLY A 31 3.30 3.52 3.25
N LYS A 32 2.84 4.23 4.29
CA LYS A 32 1.65 3.85 5.06
C LYS A 32 0.39 3.87 4.20
N ASP A 33 0.20 4.90 3.38
CA ASP A 33 -0.97 4.99 2.48
C ASP A 33 -0.98 3.84 1.47
N VAL A 34 0.20 3.47 0.94
CA VAL A 34 0.36 2.31 0.05
C VAL A 34 -0.03 1.02 0.78
N TRP A 35 0.47 0.82 2.00
CA TRP A 35 0.15 -0.35 2.81
C TRP A 35 -1.35 -0.44 3.13
N GLU A 36 -1.99 0.66 3.51
CA GLU A 36 -3.43 0.70 3.78
C GLU A 36 -4.25 0.35 2.53
N CYS A 37 -3.84 0.89 1.37
CA CYS A 37 -4.49 0.56 0.09
C CYS A 37 -4.40 -0.93 -0.24
N VAL A 38 -3.22 -1.54 -0.09
CA VAL A 38 -2.99 -2.96 -0.39
C VAL A 38 -3.69 -3.86 0.64
N SER A 39 -3.53 -3.56 1.94
CA SER A 39 -4.09 -4.35 3.03
C SER A 39 -5.63 -4.31 3.11
N ALA A 40 -6.26 -3.25 2.60
CA ALA A 40 -7.71 -3.18 2.47
C ALA A 40 -8.30 -4.32 1.61
N GLY A 41 -7.53 -4.85 0.65
CA GLY A 41 -7.93 -6.02 -0.16
C GLY A 41 -7.96 -7.34 0.63
N TYR A 42 -7.24 -7.41 1.75
CA TYR A 42 -7.08 -8.60 2.58
C TYR A 42 -7.94 -8.59 3.84
N ALA A 43 -8.48 -7.43 4.24
CA ALA A 43 -9.31 -7.27 5.43
C ALA A 43 -10.49 -8.26 5.52
N LYS A 44 -11.01 -8.73 4.38
CA LYS A 44 -12.11 -9.72 4.31
C LYS A 44 -11.68 -11.15 4.04
N ASN A 45 -10.49 -11.34 3.45
CA ASN A 45 -10.08 -12.61 2.85
C ASN A 45 -8.91 -13.29 3.59
N GLY A 46 -8.36 -12.64 4.63
CA GLY A 46 -7.19 -13.12 5.36
C GLY A 46 -5.88 -12.68 4.73
N GLN A 47 -4.77 -12.94 5.44
CA GLN A 47 -3.44 -12.56 4.97
C GLN A 47 -3.01 -13.41 3.76
N PRO A 48 -2.47 -12.78 2.70
CA PRO A 48 -1.95 -13.49 1.54
C PRO A 48 -0.58 -14.12 1.83
N GLU A 49 -0.16 -15.02 0.95
CA GLU A 49 1.22 -15.46 0.86
C GLU A 49 2.17 -14.30 0.50
N LEU A 50 3.42 -14.37 0.96
CA LEU A 50 4.40 -13.30 0.78
C LEU A 50 4.60 -12.89 -0.69
N HIS A 51 4.77 -13.85 -1.59
CA HIS A 51 4.99 -13.57 -3.01
C HIS A 51 3.83 -12.77 -3.62
N ARG A 52 2.61 -13.02 -3.16
CA ARG A 52 1.42 -12.29 -3.59
C ARG A 52 1.39 -10.88 -3.01
N LEU A 53 1.74 -10.73 -1.73
CA LEU A 53 1.84 -9.41 -1.10
C LEU A 53 2.86 -8.51 -1.81
N VAL A 54 4.05 -9.04 -2.10
CA VAL A 54 5.10 -8.33 -2.85
C VAL A 54 4.62 -7.96 -4.25
N ASN A 55 3.98 -8.89 -4.96
CA ASN A 55 3.42 -8.61 -6.28
C ASN A 55 2.36 -7.50 -6.21
N ASP A 56 1.46 -7.56 -5.24
CA ASP A 56 0.35 -6.61 -5.12
C ASP A 56 0.85 -5.20 -4.75
N ILE A 57 1.95 -5.07 -4.00
CA ILE A 57 2.63 -3.78 -3.77
C ILE A 57 3.31 -3.29 -5.05
N LEU A 58 4.15 -4.11 -5.69
CA LEU A 58 4.96 -3.68 -6.84
C LEU A 58 4.12 -3.42 -8.10
N SER A 59 2.99 -4.11 -8.25
CA SER A 59 2.06 -3.93 -9.37
C SER A 59 0.92 -2.95 -9.08
N LEU A 60 0.90 -2.34 -7.89
CA LEU A 60 -0.12 -1.36 -7.50
C LEU A 60 -0.16 -0.20 -8.49
N LYS A 61 -1.32 -0.01 -9.12
CA LYS A 61 -1.52 1.09 -10.06
C LYS A 61 -1.95 2.35 -9.32
N VAL A 62 -1.42 3.50 -9.75
CA VAL A 62 -1.80 4.80 -9.19
C VAL A 62 -3.31 5.07 -9.29
N THR A 63 -3.99 4.56 -10.33
CA THR A 63 -5.45 4.66 -10.47
C THR A 63 -6.20 3.90 -9.39
N GLN A 64 -5.71 2.71 -8.99
CA GLN A 64 -6.29 1.94 -7.90
C GLN A 64 -6.08 2.65 -6.56
N PHE A 65 -4.88 3.19 -6.35
CA PHE A 65 -4.55 3.98 -5.17
C PHE A 65 -5.46 5.21 -5.03
N MET A 66 -5.66 5.96 -6.12
CA MET A 66 -6.55 7.13 -6.11
C MET A 66 -8.01 6.78 -5.86
N ASN A 67 -8.49 5.67 -6.42
CA ASN A 67 -9.82 5.17 -6.11
C ASN A 67 -9.95 4.83 -4.61
N HIS A 68 -8.93 4.20 -4.02
CA HIS A 68 -8.89 3.91 -2.60
C HIS A 68 -8.97 5.18 -1.75
N LEU A 69 -8.09 6.16 -1.99
CA LEU A 69 -8.09 7.44 -1.25
C LEU A 69 -9.43 8.17 -1.35
N THR A 70 -10.00 8.23 -2.56
CA THR A 70 -11.30 8.86 -2.79
C THR A 70 -12.39 8.21 -1.95
N ILE A 71 -12.45 6.88 -1.94
CA ILE A 71 -13.43 6.12 -1.13
C ILE A 71 -13.19 6.34 0.37
N SER A 72 -11.93 6.34 0.81
CA SER A 72 -11.58 6.57 2.23
C SER A 72 -12.00 7.97 2.70
N ALA A 73 -11.83 9.00 1.86
CA ALA A 73 -12.29 10.35 2.15
C ALA A 73 -13.82 10.42 2.31
N TYR A 74 -14.59 9.73 1.46
CA TYR A 74 -16.05 9.66 1.58
C TYR A 74 -16.52 8.90 2.83
N LYS A 75 -15.73 7.94 3.33
CA LYS A 75 -16.06 7.17 4.54
C LYS A 75 -15.79 7.94 5.84
N GLY A 76 -15.25 9.15 5.76
CA GLY A 76 -14.95 9.96 6.94
C GLY A 76 -13.81 9.40 7.81
N THR A 77 -13.12 8.37 7.32
CA THR A 77 -11.82 7.96 7.84
C THR A 77 -10.79 8.94 7.26
N SER A 78 -10.82 10.18 7.75
CA SER A 78 -9.70 11.10 7.57
C SER A 78 -8.48 10.53 8.31
N PHE A 79 -7.35 10.55 7.63
CA PHE A 79 -6.02 10.24 8.15
C PHE A 79 -5.60 11.20 9.27
#